data_AF-D0KWP7-F1
#
_entry.id   AF-D0KWP7-F1
#
_cell.length_a   1.000
_cell.length_b   1.000
_cell.length_c   1.000
_cell.angle_alpha   90.00
_cell.angle_beta   90.00
_cell.angle_gamma   90.00
#
_symmetry.space_group_name_H-M   'P 1'
#
loop_
_entity.id
_entity.type
_entity.pdbx_description
1 polymer ?
#
loop_
_entity_poly.entity_id
_entity_poly.type
_entity_poly.pdbx_seq_one_letter_code
_entity_poly.pdbx_strand_id
1 'polypeptide(L)'
;MSSVKIHTGFSSPLPLLPRFRTLCFSHVFVVSITMMCTGFVSVAHADLYRWTTKDGMVHYGDNMPSSQALEGYDLINPATGEVIRHIDRARTPQELAAEAAAKTAEEKKRAEEVAQAQRDRMLLDLYSNTSDLERARKQRLDEIDALIKQNQNALDRANERSKHAQASSEQKAAFKDVIQLRKNLFDLQERRDETSKRFAEDLQRLEQLQAKGKPLDQAGK
;
A
#
# COMPACT_ATOMS: atom_id res chain seq x y z
N MET A 1 -1.27 14.53 62.72
CA MET A 1 -2.28 14.38 63.80
C MET A 1 -3.59 15.02 63.34
N SER A 2 -4.71 14.39 63.71
CA SER A 2 -6.09 14.90 63.60
C SER A 2 -6.70 14.79 62.19
N SER A 3 -7.30 13.66 61.80
CA SER A 3 -8.58 13.10 62.28
C SER A 3 -9.71 14.12 62.23
N VAL A 4 -10.49 14.08 61.14
CA VAL A 4 -11.72 14.86 60.99
C VAL A 4 -12.91 13.91 61.08
N LYS A 5 -13.73 14.24 62.08
CA LYS A 5 -14.85 13.50 62.66
C LYS A 5 -16.02 13.31 61.70
N ILE A 6 -16.59 12.12 61.74
CA ILE A 6 -17.93 11.79 61.24
C ILE A 6 -18.95 12.48 62.15
N HIS A 7 -19.85 13.26 61.58
CA HIS A 7 -21.01 13.81 62.31
C HIS A 7 -22.24 12.96 61.98
N THR A 8 -22.63 12.14 62.94
CA THR A 8 -23.99 11.61 63.08
C THR A 8 -24.86 12.67 63.77
N GLY A 9 -26.16 12.68 63.46
CA GLY A 9 -27.15 13.09 64.45
C GLY A 9 -28.33 13.93 63.96
N PHE A 10 -29.48 13.58 64.56
CA PHE A 10 -30.73 14.34 64.72
C PHE A 10 -31.73 14.33 63.56
N SER A 11 -32.83 13.57 63.59
CA SER A 11 -33.91 13.36 64.60
C SER A 11 -34.79 14.59 64.80
N SER A 12 -36.07 14.46 64.42
CA SER A 12 -37.23 15.15 65.03
C SER A 12 -38.55 14.73 64.35
N PRO A 13 -39.72 14.87 65.02
CA PRO A 13 -40.63 13.74 65.30
C PRO A 13 -42.09 13.91 64.81
N LEU A 14 -42.83 12.78 64.75
CA LEU A 14 -44.24 12.48 65.21
C LEU A 14 -45.28 13.63 65.39
N PRO A 15 -46.64 13.44 65.39
CA PRO A 15 -47.47 12.20 65.31
C PRO A 15 -48.95 12.29 64.77
N LEU A 16 -49.72 11.18 64.96
CA LEU A 16 -51.17 11.00 65.28
C LEU A 16 -52.30 10.98 64.19
N LEU A 17 -52.74 9.74 63.84
CA LEU A 17 -54.08 9.07 63.95
C LEU A 17 -55.41 9.79 63.50
N PRO A 18 -56.54 9.09 63.17
CA PRO A 18 -56.95 7.74 63.64
C PRO A 18 -57.73 6.77 62.69
N ARG A 19 -57.76 5.50 63.14
CA ARG A 19 -58.79 4.44 63.09
C ARG A 19 -59.67 4.23 61.84
N PHE A 20 -59.58 3.04 61.24
CA PHE A 20 -60.77 2.22 60.93
C PHE A 20 -60.49 0.70 61.04
N ARG A 21 -61.16 0.13 62.05
CA ARG A 21 -61.73 -1.22 62.26
C ARG A 21 -61.04 -2.46 61.65
N THR A 22 -60.57 -3.27 62.58
CA THR A 22 -60.45 -4.73 62.62
C THR A 22 -61.52 -5.48 61.81
N LEU A 23 -61.12 -6.46 61.00
CA LEU A 23 -61.86 -7.71 60.79
C LEU A 23 -60.94 -8.79 60.22
N CYS A 24 -60.98 -9.93 60.89
CA CYS A 24 -60.15 -11.12 60.73
C CYS A 24 -60.29 -11.78 59.35
N PHE A 25 -59.20 -12.10 58.66
CA PHE A 25 -59.09 -13.18 57.65
C PHE A 25 -57.59 -13.50 57.45
N SER A 26 -56.98 -14.25 58.37
CA SER A 26 -56.70 -15.68 58.24
C SER A 26 -55.98 -16.10 56.93
N HIS A 27 -54.65 -16.21 57.03
CA HIS A 27 -53.80 -17.25 56.42
C HIS A 27 -53.55 -17.37 54.90
N VAL A 28 -54.02 -16.47 54.02
CA VAL A 28 -53.77 -16.66 52.56
C VAL A 28 -52.59 -15.82 52.01
N PHE A 29 -52.05 -14.84 52.76
CA PHE A 29 -51.09 -13.87 52.22
C PHE A 29 -49.59 -14.25 52.34
N VAL A 30 -49.25 -15.40 52.93
CA VAL A 30 -47.84 -15.78 53.21
C VAL A 30 -47.17 -16.57 52.07
N VAL A 31 -47.91 -16.99 51.04
CA VAL A 31 -47.35 -17.77 49.91
C VAL A 31 -46.85 -16.88 48.75
N SER A 32 -47.19 -15.59 48.70
CA SER A 32 -46.81 -14.71 47.57
C SER A 32 -45.49 -13.94 47.72
N ILE A 33 -44.74 -14.10 48.82
CA ILE A 33 -43.48 -13.37 49.08
C ILE A 33 -42.24 -14.28 49.06
N THR A 34 -42.37 -15.58 48.81
CA THR A 34 -41.25 -16.54 48.75
C THR A 34 -41.02 -17.09 47.35
N MET A 35 -40.87 -16.26 46.31
CA MET A 35 -40.15 -16.71 45.11
C MET A 35 -39.67 -15.58 44.19
N MET A 36 -39.46 -14.37 44.72
CA MET A 36 -38.76 -13.30 44.01
C MET A 36 -37.25 -13.45 44.20
N CYS A 37 -36.70 -14.58 43.76
CA CYS A 37 -35.27 -14.90 43.66
C CYS A 37 -35.07 -15.92 42.52
N THR A 38 -35.66 -15.70 41.35
CA THR A 38 -35.25 -16.41 40.14
C THR A 38 -33.97 -15.73 39.66
N GLY A 39 -32.83 -16.35 39.99
CA GLY A 39 -31.52 -15.85 39.62
C GLY A 39 -31.42 -15.65 38.11
N PHE A 40 -30.83 -14.53 37.71
CA PHE A 40 -30.22 -14.43 36.38
C PHE A 40 -29.12 -15.48 36.31
N VAL A 41 -29.43 -16.65 35.74
CA VAL A 41 -28.41 -17.58 35.27
C VAL A 41 -27.75 -16.88 34.09
N SER A 42 -26.58 -16.29 34.33
CA SER A 42 -25.66 -15.94 33.26
C SER A 42 -25.25 -17.25 32.60
N VAL A 43 -25.91 -17.64 31.51
CA VAL A 43 -25.44 -18.74 30.65
C VAL A 43 -24.11 -18.27 30.07
N ALA A 44 -23.03 -18.69 30.70
CA ALA A 44 -21.71 -18.67 30.10
C ALA A 44 -21.81 -19.51 28.82
N HIS A 45 -21.84 -18.86 27.68
CA HIS A 45 -21.78 -19.53 26.39
C HIS A 45 -20.36 -20.08 26.26
N ALA A 46 -20.20 -21.39 26.49
CA ALA A 46 -18.95 -22.06 26.24
C ALA A 46 -18.77 -22.17 24.71
N ASP A 47 -17.68 -21.60 24.19
CA ASP A 47 -17.30 -21.76 22.79
C ASP A 47 -16.99 -23.24 22.53
N LEU A 48 -17.68 -23.85 21.57
CA LEU A 48 -17.46 -25.25 21.17
C LEU A 48 -16.67 -25.29 19.87
N TYR A 49 -15.53 -25.99 19.87
CA TYR A 49 -14.65 -26.09 18.72
C TYR A 49 -14.76 -27.45 18.06
N ARG A 50 -14.65 -27.49 16.72
CA ARG A 50 -14.47 -28.71 15.92
C ARG A 50 -13.16 -28.63 15.16
N TRP A 51 -12.34 -29.67 15.26
CA TRP A 51 -11.09 -29.76 14.51
C TRP A 51 -10.83 -31.18 14.02
N THR A 52 -10.01 -31.31 12.99
CA THR A 52 -9.58 -32.60 12.45
C THR A 52 -8.13 -32.85 12.86
N THR A 53 -7.83 -34.03 13.40
CA THR A 53 -6.46 -34.44 13.72
C THR A 53 -5.74 -34.98 12.49
N LYS A 54 -4.41 -35.11 12.55
CA LYS A 54 -3.58 -35.62 11.44
C LYS A 54 -4.00 -37.01 10.95
N ASP A 55 -4.61 -37.82 11.82
CA ASP A 55 -5.13 -39.15 11.51
C ASP A 55 -6.51 -39.10 10.80
N GLY A 56 -7.03 -37.89 10.53
CA GLY A 56 -8.31 -37.67 9.86
C GLY A 56 -9.52 -37.74 10.80
N MET A 57 -9.33 -37.84 12.12
CA MET A 57 -10.42 -37.93 13.09
C MET A 57 -10.95 -36.54 13.46
N VAL A 58 -12.27 -36.36 13.43
CA VAL A 58 -12.93 -35.10 13.81
C VAL A 58 -13.24 -35.12 15.31
N HIS A 59 -12.78 -34.11 16.04
CA HIS A 59 -13.02 -33.94 17.46
C HIS A 59 -13.85 -32.69 17.73
N TYR A 60 -14.64 -32.74 18.79
CA TYR A 60 -15.44 -31.63 19.31
C TYR A 60 -15.07 -31.42 20.78
N GLY A 61 -14.86 -30.18 21.18
CA GLY A 61 -14.50 -29.88 22.56
C GLY A 61 -14.51 -28.40 22.87
N ASP A 62 -14.70 -28.08 24.14
CA ASP A 62 -14.58 -26.73 24.71
C ASP A 62 -13.10 -26.31 24.91
N ASN A 63 -12.19 -27.29 24.97
CA ASN A 63 -10.76 -27.08 25.15
C ASN A 63 -9.96 -27.69 24.00
N MET A 64 -9.58 -26.85 23.04
CA MET A 64 -8.81 -27.25 21.87
C MET A 64 -7.29 -27.20 22.15
N PRO A 65 -6.52 -28.28 21.85
CA PRO A 65 -5.07 -28.26 21.96
C PRO A 65 -4.42 -27.22 21.03
N SER A 66 -3.42 -26.49 21.54
CA SER A 66 -2.73 -25.43 20.78
C SER A 66 -2.06 -25.92 19.48
N SER A 67 -1.66 -27.19 19.42
CA SER A 67 -1.07 -27.79 18.20
C SER A 67 -2.08 -27.86 17.04
N GLN A 68 -3.36 -28.08 17.34
CA GLN A 68 -4.42 -28.18 16.34
C GLN A 68 -4.88 -26.80 15.87
N ALA A 69 -4.69 -25.75 16.68
CA ALA A 69 -5.11 -24.40 16.33
C ALA A 69 -4.40 -23.86 15.07
N LEU A 70 -3.24 -24.43 14.72
CA LEU A 70 -2.47 -24.10 13.52
C LEU A 70 -2.97 -24.81 12.25
N GLU A 71 -3.76 -25.89 12.37
CA GLU A 71 -4.24 -26.68 11.23
C GLU A 71 -5.61 -26.22 10.71
N GLY A 72 -6.23 -25.25 11.39
CA GLY A 72 -7.57 -24.75 11.12
C GLY A 72 -8.64 -25.48 11.94
N TYR A 73 -9.73 -24.79 12.24
CA TYR A 73 -10.83 -25.32 13.07
C TYR A 73 -12.13 -24.55 12.83
N ASP A 74 -13.24 -25.15 13.22
CA ASP A 74 -14.56 -24.55 13.20
C ASP A 74 -15.02 -24.18 14.61
N LEU A 75 -15.59 -22.99 14.75
CA LEU A 75 -16.39 -22.62 15.92
C LEU A 75 -17.83 -23.04 15.67
N ILE A 76 -18.42 -23.75 16.64
CA ILE A 76 -19.74 -24.36 16.53
C ILE A 76 -20.67 -23.82 17.61
N ASN A 77 -21.95 -23.66 17.26
CA ASN A 77 -22.99 -23.32 18.20
C ASN A 77 -23.27 -24.52 19.12
N PRO A 78 -23.07 -24.39 20.45
CA PRO A 78 -23.25 -25.51 21.37
C PRO A 78 -24.69 -26.03 21.45
N ALA A 79 -25.70 -25.21 21.09
CA ALA A 79 -27.11 -25.59 21.14
C ALA A 79 -27.62 -26.20 19.84
N THR A 80 -27.14 -25.74 18.67
CA THR A 80 -27.64 -26.18 17.35
C THR A 80 -26.67 -27.11 16.61
N GLY A 81 -25.39 -27.13 16.99
CA GLY A 81 -24.35 -27.91 16.30
C GLY A 81 -23.90 -27.31 14.97
N GLU A 82 -24.38 -26.12 14.62
CA GLU A 82 -24.06 -25.44 13.37
C GLU A 82 -22.72 -24.71 13.44
N VAL A 83 -21.98 -24.66 12.32
CA VAL A 83 -20.72 -23.91 12.22
C VAL A 83 -21.02 -22.42 12.24
N ILE A 84 -20.60 -21.75 13.30
CA ILE A 84 -20.64 -20.29 13.44
C ILE A 84 -19.55 -19.66 12.57
N ARG A 85 -18.35 -20.24 12.57
CA ARG A 85 -17.19 -19.68 11.85
C ARG A 85 -16.14 -20.74 11.53
N HIS A 86 -15.66 -20.78 10.29
CA HIS A 86 -14.48 -21.54 9.89
C HIS A 86 -13.22 -20.69 10.05
N ILE A 87 -12.16 -21.26 10.62
CA ILE A 87 -10.82 -20.68 10.73
C ILE A 87 -9.87 -21.56 9.91
N ASP A 88 -9.30 -20.99 8.85
CA ASP A 88 -8.33 -21.68 8.01
C ASP A 88 -7.04 -22.00 8.78
N ARG A 89 -6.27 -22.97 8.26
CA ARG A 89 -4.93 -23.28 8.75
C ARG A 89 -4.02 -22.05 8.74
N ALA A 90 -3.09 -22.00 9.68
CA ALA A 90 -2.00 -21.05 9.63
C ALA A 90 -1.20 -21.27 8.34
N ARG A 91 -1.01 -20.19 7.56
CA ARG A 91 -0.23 -20.24 6.33
C ARG A 91 1.20 -20.65 6.65
N THR A 92 1.76 -21.53 5.82
CA THR A 92 3.17 -21.90 5.95
C THR A 92 4.05 -20.68 5.66
N PRO A 93 5.28 -20.62 6.21
CA PRO A 93 6.22 -19.54 5.87
C PRO A 93 6.48 -19.42 4.36
N GLN A 94 6.43 -20.53 3.63
CA GLN A 94 6.60 -20.56 2.17
C GLN A 94 5.39 -19.95 1.43
N GLU A 95 4.16 -20.28 1.83
CA GLU A 95 2.95 -19.69 1.24
C GLU A 95 2.88 -18.19 1.51
N LEU A 96 3.25 -17.76 2.72
CA LEU A 96 3.28 -16.33 3.07
C LEU A 96 4.34 -15.57 2.26
N ALA A 97 5.52 -16.18 2.04
CA ALA A 97 6.57 -15.61 1.20
C ALA A 97 6.14 -15.52 -0.28
N ALA A 98 5.46 -16.55 -0.81
CA ALA A 98 4.98 -16.56 -2.19
C ALA A 98 3.88 -15.50 -2.42
N GLU A 99 2.96 -15.32 -1.48
CA GLU A 99 1.95 -14.27 -1.56
C GLU A 99 2.57 -12.87 -1.48
N ALA A 100 3.56 -12.67 -0.60
CA ALA A 100 4.29 -11.41 -0.52
C ALA A 100 5.03 -11.10 -1.84
N ALA A 101 5.66 -12.10 -2.46
CA ALA A 101 6.28 -11.96 -3.76
C ALA A 101 5.25 -11.64 -4.86
N ALA A 102 4.09 -12.30 -4.85
CA ALA A 102 3.02 -12.01 -5.81
C ALA A 102 2.46 -10.59 -5.65
N LYS A 103 2.19 -10.14 -4.42
CA LYS A 103 1.73 -8.78 -4.13
C LYS A 103 2.73 -7.73 -4.57
N THR A 104 4.01 -7.92 -4.25
CA THR A 104 5.07 -6.98 -4.69
C THR A 104 5.23 -6.95 -6.21
N ALA A 105 5.07 -8.08 -6.91
CA ALA A 105 5.06 -8.12 -8.37
C ALA A 105 3.85 -7.39 -8.96
N GLU A 106 2.67 -7.57 -8.38
CA GLU A 106 1.45 -6.88 -8.81
C GLU A 106 1.54 -5.36 -8.56
N GLU A 107 2.04 -4.95 -7.40
CA GLU A 107 2.28 -3.54 -7.06
C GLU A 107 3.27 -2.90 -8.04
N LYS A 108 4.37 -3.58 -8.38
CA LYS A 108 5.32 -3.13 -9.40
C LYS A 108 4.65 -2.97 -10.76
N LYS A 109 3.88 -3.97 -11.20
CA LYS A 109 3.17 -3.92 -12.48
C LYS A 109 2.17 -2.75 -12.51
N ARG A 110 1.37 -2.56 -11.46
CA ARG A 110 0.45 -1.42 -11.35
C ARG A 110 1.19 -0.08 -11.36
N ALA A 111 2.32 0.02 -10.66
CA ALA A 111 3.14 1.22 -10.66
C ALA A 111 3.71 1.53 -12.06
N GLU A 112 4.16 0.52 -12.80
CA GLU A 112 4.64 0.65 -14.18
C GLU A 112 3.52 1.09 -15.14
N GLU A 113 2.32 0.52 -15.01
CA GLU A 113 1.14 0.90 -15.80
C GLU A 113 0.74 2.35 -15.54
N VAL A 114 0.71 2.78 -14.27
CA VAL A 114 0.43 4.17 -13.89
C VAL A 114 1.50 5.11 -14.44
N ALA A 115 2.78 4.75 -14.31
CA ALA A 115 3.88 5.55 -14.85
C ALA A 115 3.81 5.65 -16.38
N GLN A 116 3.46 4.58 -17.09
CA GLN A 116 3.27 4.61 -18.54
C GLN A 116 2.09 5.50 -18.93
N ALA A 117 0.95 5.39 -18.25
CA ALA A 117 -0.22 6.23 -18.52
C ALA A 117 0.07 7.72 -18.29
N GLN A 118 0.88 8.06 -17.27
CA GLN A 118 1.33 9.43 -17.04
C GLN A 118 2.23 9.93 -18.17
N ARG A 119 3.20 9.11 -18.62
CA ARG A 119 4.06 9.46 -19.77
C ARG A 119 3.24 9.66 -21.05
N ASP A 120 2.30 8.77 -21.33
CA ASP A 120 1.42 8.87 -22.50
C ASP A 120 0.57 10.15 -22.46
N ARG A 121 0.02 10.49 -21.28
CA ARG A 121 -0.75 11.72 -21.09
C ARG A 121 0.13 12.96 -21.31
N MET A 122 1.34 12.97 -20.77
CA MET A 122 2.29 14.07 -20.97
C MET A 122 2.64 14.22 -22.45
N LEU A 123 2.84 13.11 -23.17
CA LEU A 123 3.17 13.14 -24.59
C LEU A 123 2.04 13.77 -25.43
N LEU A 124 0.79 13.42 -25.14
CA LEU A 124 -0.39 13.99 -25.81
C LEU A 124 -0.65 15.46 -25.43
N ASP A 125 -0.27 15.87 -24.22
CA ASP A 125 -0.44 17.24 -23.73
C ASP A 125 0.62 18.19 -24.31
N LEU A 126 1.89 17.75 -24.37
CA LEU A 126 2.99 18.56 -24.89
C LEU A 126 2.98 18.65 -26.42
N TYR A 127 2.53 17.60 -27.12
CA TYR A 127 2.65 17.51 -28.57
C TYR A 127 1.30 17.19 -29.20
N SER A 128 0.74 18.17 -29.92
CA SER A 128 -0.55 18.01 -30.61
C SER A 128 -0.46 17.03 -31.79
N ASN A 129 0.71 16.95 -32.44
CA ASN A 129 0.96 16.06 -33.57
C ASN A 129 2.44 15.61 -33.63
N THR A 130 2.72 14.63 -34.47
CA THR A 130 4.09 14.10 -34.66
C THR A 130 5.07 15.15 -35.16
N SER A 131 4.63 16.10 -36.01
CA SER A 131 5.51 17.16 -36.52
C SER A 131 5.98 18.13 -35.43
N ASP A 132 5.17 18.35 -34.38
CA ASP A 132 5.57 19.14 -33.21
C ASP A 132 6.68 18.44 -32.42
N LEU A 133 6.54 17.13 -32.22
CA LEU A 133 7.56 16.31 -31.58
C LEU A 133 8.85 16.24 -32.41
N GLU A 134 8.75 16.13 -33.74
CA GLU A 134 9.90 16.15 -34.65
C GLU A 134 10.66 17.48 -34.61
N ARG A 135 9.93 18.60 -34.53
CA ARG A 135 10.55 19.93 -34.39
C ARG A 135 11.28 20.04 -33.05
N ALA A 136 10.68 19.58 -31.96
CA ALA A 136 11.31 19.54 -30.65
C ALA A 136 12.57 18.63 -30.65
N ARG A 137 12.46 17.45 -31.27
CA ARG A 137 13.60 16.54 -31.49
C ARG A 137 14.73 17.25 -32.23
N LYS A 138 14.42 17.89 -33.37
CA LYS A 138 15.41 18.60 -34.18
C LYS A 138 16.11 19.68 -33.37
N GLN A 139 15.34 20.55 -32.70
CA GLN A 139 15.93 21.60 -31.87
C GLN A 139 16.87 21.03 -30.81
N ARG A 140 16.43 19.96 -30.13
CA ARG A 140 17.23 19.36 -29.07
C ARG A 140 18.51 18.70 -29.58
N LEU A 141 18.45 18.04 -30.74
CA LEU A 141 19.64 17.45 -31.36
C LEU A 141 20.59 18.55 -31.87
N ASP A 142 20.07 19.61 -32.49
CA ASP A 142 20.86 20.75 -32.95
C ASP A 142 21.62 21.42 -31.78
N GLU A 143 20.99 21.54 -30.60
CA GLU A 143 21.65 22.03 -29.36
C GLU A 143 22.84 21.14 -28.96
N ILE A 144 22.69 19.81 -28.98
CA ILE A 144 23.76 18.89 -28.61
C ILE A 144 24.86 18.90 -29.69
N ASP A 145 24.48 18.91 -30.96
CA ASP A 145 25.41 18.96 -32.09
C ASP A 145 26.24 20.25 -32.07
N ALA A 146 25.67 21.37 -31.63
CA ALA A 146 26.42 22.62 -31.41
C ALA A 146 27.49 22.45 -30.31
N LEU A 147 27.17 21.78 -29.20
CA LEU A 147 28.14 21.48 -28.13
C LEU A 147 29.24 20.53 -28.60
N ILE A 148 28.88 19.50 -29.38
CA ILE A 148 29.84 18.58 -30.00
C ILE A 148 30.81 19.37 -30.88
N LYS A 149 30.30 20.21 -31.77
CA LYS A 149 31.12 21.05 -32.67
C LYS A 149 32.04 21.98 -31.89
N GLN A 150 31.55 22.59 -30.82
CA GLN A 150 32.39 23.44 -29.95
C GLN A 150 33.54 22.65 -29.31
N ASN A 151 33.27 21.44 -28.81
CA ASN A 151 34.28 20.58 -28.20
C ASN A 151 35.26 20.01 -29.23
N GLN A 152 34.82 19.69 -30.45
CA GLN A 152 35.69 19.31 -31.57
C GLN A 152 36.67 20.44 -31.89
N ASN A 153 36.16 21.67 -32.08
CA ASN A 153 37.03 22.82 -32.32
C ASN A 153 38.00 23.08 -31.16
N ALA A 154 37.58 22.84 -29.92
CA ALA A 154 38.45 22.95 -28.75
C ALA A 154 39.54 21.86 -28.73
N LEU A 155 39.19 20.63 -29.11
CA LEU A 155 40.10 19.51 -29.23
C LEU A 155 41.15 19.77 -30.31
N ASP A 156 40.75 20.30 -31.46
CA ASP A 156 41.68 20.67 -32.53
C ASP A 156 42.69 21.72 -32.06
N ARG A 157 42.22 22.77 -31.37
CA ARG A 157 43.13 23.76 -30.76
C ARG A 157 44.05 23.17 -29.70
N ALA A 158 43.57 22.24 -28.89
CA ALA A 158 44.37 21.56 -27.86
C ALA A 158 45.45 20.67 -28.50
N ASN A 159 45.11 19.96 -29.58
CA ASN A 159 46.05 19.15 -30.36
C ASN A 159 47.14 20.04 -31.00
N GLU A 160 46.77 21.17 -31.62
CA GLU A 160 47.75 22.10 -32.18
C GLU A 160 48.67 22.68 -31.10
N ARG A 161 48.13 23.06 -29.95
CA ARG A 161 48.95 23.49 -28.80
C ARG A 161 49.92 22.40 -28.36
N SER A 162 49.48 21.15 -28.31
CA SER A 162 50.34 20.02 -27.94
C SER A 162 51.49 19.82 -28.94
N LYS A 163 51.28 20.07 -30.24
CA LYS A 163 52.34 19.97 -31.26
C LYS A 163 53.38 21.07 -31.14
N HIS A 164 52.96 22.28 -30.75
CA HIS A 164 53.83 23.45 -30.64
C HIS A 164 54.43 23.65 -29.23
N ALA A 165 54.02 22.85 -28.23
CA ALA A 165 54.51 22.96 -26.86
C ALA A 165 55.98 22.53 -26.75
N GLN A 166 56.83 23.44 -26.26
CA GLN A 166 58.27 23.20 -26.09
C GLN A 166 58.62 22.77 -24.66
N ALA A 167 57.87 23.23 -23.67
CA ALA A 167 58.10 22.86 -22.27
C ALA A 167 57.37 21.56 -21.89
N SER A 168 58.03 20.70 -21.09
CA SER A 168 57.44 19.43 -20.64
C SER A 168 56.16 19.61 -19.81
N SER A 169 56.05 20.69 -19.04
CA SER A 169 54.83 21.03 -18.29
C SER A 169 53.66 21.37 -19.20
N GLU A 170 53.89 22.14 -20.27
CA GLU A 170 52.89 22.53 -21.26
C GLU A 170 52.41 21.31 -22.07
N GLN A 171 53.32 20.43 -22.46
CA GLN A 171 52.98 19.17 -23.14
C GLN A 171 52.07 18.29 -22.29
N LYS A 172 52.38 18.13 -21.00
CA LYS A 172 51.55 17.36 -20.06
C LYS A 172 50.16 17.98 -19.88
N ALA A 173 50.08 19.30 -19.76
CA ALA A 173 48.81 20.02 -19.65
C ALA A 173 47.96 19.86 -20.93
N ALA A 174 48.55 20.08 -22.11
CA ALA A 174 47.87 19.91 -23.39
C ALA A 174 47.39 18.48 -23.61
N PHE A 175 48.21 17.48 -23.24
CA PHE A 175 47.80 16.07 -23.30
C PHE A 175 46.60 15.78 -22.38
N LYS A 176 46.61 16.28 -21.14
CA LYS A 176 45.48 16.14 -20.23
C LYS A 176 44.20 16.77 -20.80
N ASP A 177 44.32 17.97 -21.37
CA ASP A 177 43.19 18.67 -21.99
C ASP A 177 42.61 17.87 -23.17
N VAL A 178 43.47 17.30 -24.03
CA VAL A 178 43.06 16.44 -25.15
C VAL A 178 42.29 15.22 -24.65
N ILE A 179 42.77 14.54 -23.61
CA ILE A 179 42.09 13.37 -23.03
C ILE A 179 40.71 13.77 -22.48
N GLN A 180 40.62 14.88 -21.74
CA GLN A 180 39.36 15.35 -21.20
C GLN A 180 38.36 15.73 -22.30
N LEU A 181 38.81 16.44 -23.34
CA LEU A 181 37.95 16.85 -24.46
C LEU A 181 37.45 15.65 -25.27
N ARG A 182 38.29 14.62 -25.46
CA ARG A 182 37.87 13.36 -26.10
C ARG A 182 36.81 12.64 -25.28
N LYS A 183 36.97 12.58 -23.96
CA LYS A 183 35.93 12.02 -23.07
C LYS A 183 34.63 12.81 -23.19
N ASN A 184 34.68 14.13 -23.07
CA ASN A 184 33.50 14.98 -23.19
C ASN A 184 32.79 14.80 -24.54
N LEU A 185 33.55 14.63 -25.64
CA LEU A 185 32.98 14.33 -26.96
C LEU A 185 32.26 12.99 -26.99
N PHE A 186 32.86 11.94 -26.43
CA PHE A 186 32.22 10.64 -26.32
C PHE A 186 30.92 10.73 -25.52
N ASP A 187 30.95 11.36 -24.35
CA ASP A 187 29.76 11.54 -23.49
C ASP A 187 28.66 12.35 -24.22
N LEU A 188 29.03 13.38 -24.98
CA LEU A 188 28.08 14.16 -25.78
C LEU A 188 27.49 13.35 -26.95
N GLN A 189 28.28 12.51 -27.61
CA GLN A 189 27.81 11.64 -28.69
C GLN A 189 26.84 10.59 -28.15
N GLU A 190 27.17 9.93 -27.04
CA GLU A 190 26.27 8.99 -26.36
C GLU A 190 24.95 9.67 -26.00
N ARG A 191 25.02 10.86 -25.38
CA ARG A 191 23.83 11.64 -25.03
C ARG A 191 23.00 12.03 -26.25
N ARG A 192 23.63 12.36 -27.37
CA ARG A 192 22.97 12.68 -28.64
C ARG A 192 22.22 11.47 -29.18
N ASP A 193 22.83 10.30 -29.15
CA ASP A 193 22.24 9.06 -29.63
C ASP A 193 21.11 8.56 -28.73
N GLU A 194 21.28 8.62 -27.41
CA GLU A 194 20.21 8.35 -26.45
C GLU A 194 19.02 9.29 -26.65
N THR A 195 19.30 10.59 -26.84
CA THR A 195 18.26 11.58 -27.08
C THR A 195 17.51 11.26 -28.37
N SER A 196 18.23 10.96 -29.46
CA SER A 196 17.62 10.58 -30.73
C SER A 196 16.77 9.32 -30.60
N LYS A 197 17.23 8.32 -29.83
CA LYS A 197 16.50 7.08 -29.58
C LYS A 197 15.20 7.33 -28.81
N ARG A 198 15.26 8.08 -27.70
CA ARG A 198 14.08 8.42 -26.89
C ARG A 198 13.02 9.14 -27.72
N PHE A 199 13.42 10.15 -28.50
CA PHE A 199 12.47 10.84 -29.38
C PHE A 199 11.87 9.93 -30.46
N ALA A 200 12.63 8.95 -30.96
CA ALA A 200 12.09 7.98 -31.92
C ALA A 200 11.05 7.05 -31.27
N GLU A 201 11.29 6.60 -30.05
CA GLU A 201 10.34 5.81 -29.25
C GLU A 201 9.08 6.63 -28.95
N ASP A 202 9.24 7.89 -28.53
CA ASP A 202 8.13 8.81 -28.27
C ASP A 202 7.31 9.08 -29.54
N LEU A 203 7.96 9.19 -30.71
CA LEU A 203 7.27 9.39 -31.98
C LEU A 203 6.40 8.19 -32.35
N GLN A 204 6.94 6.98 -32.25
CA GLN A 204 6.16 5.76 -32.45
C GLN A 204 5.01 5.65 -31.44
N ARG A 205 5.24 6.03 -30.18
CA ARG A 205 4.21 5.99 -29.15
C ARG A 205 3.09 6.99 -29.42
N LEU A 206 3.43 8.22 -29.82
CA LEU A 206 2.46 9.24 -30.15
C LEU A 206 1.59 8.81 -31.33
N GLU A 207 2.19 8.25 -32.38
CA GLU A 207 1.45 7.68 -33.52
C GLU A 207 0.45 6.62 -33.09
N GLN A 208 0.85 5.69 -32.22
CA GLN A 208 -0.04 4.66 -31.68
C GLN A 208 -1.19 5.26 -30.87
N LEU A 209 -0.91 6.27 -30.04
CA LEU A 209 -1.93 6.93 -29.21
C LEU A 209 -2.93 7.69 -30.08
N GLN A 210 -2.46 8.39 -31.12
CA GLN A 210 -3.31 9.09 -32.08
C GLN A 210 -4.16 8.14 -32.92
N ALA A 211 -3.59 7.00 -33.36
CA ALA A 211 -4.33 5.98 -34.10
C ALA A 211 -5.47 5.37 -33.26
N LYS A 212 -5.24 5.14 -31.95
CA LYS A 212 -6.26 4.65 -31.02
C LYS A 212 -7.33 5.71 -30.71
N GLY A 213 -6.96 6.98 -30.67
CA GLY A 213 -7.84 8.10 -30.37
C GLY A 213 -8.69 8.60 -31.53
N LYS A 214 -8.39 8.21 -32.78
CA LYS A 214 -9.14 8.61 -33.98
C LYS A 214 -10.34 7.66 -34.17
N PRO A 215 -11.59 8.06 -33.83
CA PRO A 215 -12.75 7.21 -34.09
C PRO A 215 -12.96 7.02 -35.60
N LEU A 216 -13.46 5.85 -35.97
CA LEU A 216 -13.76 5.41 -37.34
C LEU A 216 -14.83 6.23 -38.09
N ASP A 217 -15.28 7.39 -37.56
CA ASP A 217 -16.36 8.19 -38.19
C ASP A 217 -15.92 9.03 -39.40
N GLN A 218 -14.61 9.19 -39.62
CA GLN A 218 -14.08 9.97 -40.74
C GLN A 218 -13.77 9.13 -42.00
N ALA A 219 -14.08 7.82 -41.98
CA ALA A 219 -14.00 6.95 -43.15
C ALA A 219 -15.37 6.87 -43.85
N GLY A 220 -15.89 8.01 -44.31
CA GLY A 220 -17.19 8.09 -44.96
C GLY A 220 -17.45 9.45 -45.57
N LYS A 221 -16.75 9.78 -46.65
CA LYS A 221 -17.22 10.70 -47.68
C LYS A 221 -17.20 9.97 -49.01
#